data_AF-A0A2Z5ZXU2-F1
#
_entry.id   AF-A0A2Z5ZXU2-F1
#
_cell.length_a   1.000
_cell.length_b   1.000
_cell.length_c   1.000
_cell.angle_alpha   90.00
_cell.angle_beta   90.00
_cell.angle_gamma   90.00
#
_symmetry.space_group_name_H-M   'P 1'
#
loop_
_entity.id
_entity.type
_entity.pdbx_description
1 polymer ?
#
loop_
_entity_poly.entity_id
_entity_poly.type
_entity_poly.pdbx_seq_one_letter_code
_entity_poly.pdbx_strand_id
1 'polypeptide(L)'
;KTQLIDYSDIDNLKITEIGSARYLHDGGWDASKRYSNKIAVIDAKDRTRTALIDVGKIPHPGRGANFVHPEFGPVWATSHLGDETIALIGTDPEKHPEHAWKVVQNLTGQGGGSL
;
A
#
# COMPACT_ATOMS: atom_id res chain seq x y z
N LYS A 1 0.82 5.15 13.24
CA LYS A 1 1.06 6.49 12.67
C LYS A 1 2.16 6.33 11.62
N THR A 2 2.06 7.03 10.50
CA THR A 2 3.12 7.10 9.48
C THR A 2 3.76 8.48 9.55
N GLN A 3 5.09 8.56 9.51
CA GLN A 3 5.83 9.81 9.56
C GLN A 3 6.40 10.11 8.18
N LEU A 4 6.12 11.31 7.65
CA LEU A 4 6.81 11.87 6.51
C LEU A 4 7.88 12.84 7.05
N ILE A 5 9.15 12.58 6.74
CA ILE A 5 10.28 13.38 7.21
C ILE A 5 10.84 14.16 6.02
N ASP A 6 10.93 15.48 6.19
CA ASP A 6 11.56 16.39 5.23
C ASP A 6 13.05 16.54 5.57
N TYR A 7 13.91 16.10 4.67
CA TYR A 7 15.37 16.13 4.83
C TYR A 7 16.04 17.31 4.12
N SER A 8 15.27 18.28 3.62
CA SER A 8 15.84 19.46 2.93
C SER A 8 16.71 20.34 3.84
N ASP A 9 16.44 20.34 5.14
CA ASP A 9 17.26 20.95 6.18
C ASP A 9 17.46 19.91 7.30
N ILE A 10 18.67 19.36 7.38
CA ILE A 10 18.99 18.29 8.33
C ILE A 10 19.11 18.81 9.77
N ASP A 11 19.34 20.11 9.95
CA ASP A 11 19.46 20.75 11.26
C ASP A 11 18.08 21.10 11.82
N ASN A 12 17.07 21.30 10.94
CA ASN A 12 15.69 21.65 11.32
C ASN A 12 14.64 20.73 10.65
N LEU A 13 14.66 19.44 10.98
CA LEU A 13 13.76 18.45 10.40
C LEU A 13 12.27 18.82 10.57
N LYS A 14 11.53 18.83 9.46
CA LYS A 14 10.07 18.96 9.48
C LYS A 14 9.43 17.58 9.39
N ILE A 15 8.71 17.20 10.45
CA ILE A 15 8.02 15.90 10.55
C ILE A 15 6.50 16.10 10.45
N THR A 16 5.86 15.34 9.58
CA THR A 16 4.39 15.29 9.46
C THR A 16 3.89 13.93 9.91
N GLU A 17 3.02 13.88 10.93
CA GLU A 17 2.40 12.64 11.38
C GLU A 17 1.04 12.42 10.74
N ILE A 18 0.89 11.27 10.06
CA ILE A 18 -0.34 10.87 9.39
C ILE A 18 -0.94 9.65 10.10
N GLY A 19 -2.25 9.67 10.34
CA GLY A 19 -2.96 8.57 10.99
C GLY A 19 -3.04 7.33 10.08
N SER A 20 -2.35 6.25 10.45
CA SER A 20 -2.39 4.94 9.77
C SER A 20 -3.10 3.88 10.61
N ALA A 21 -3.55 2.79 9.97
CA ALA A 21 -4.12 1.65 10.68
C ALA A 21 -3.11 1.07 11.68
N ARG A 22 -3.61 0.57 12.82
CA ARG A 22 -2.77 -0.22 13.74
C ARG A 22 -2.29 -1.47 13.00
N TYR A 23 -1.01 -1.81 13.16
CA TYR A 23 -0.36 -2.98 12.55
C TYR A 23 -0.16 -2.92 11.02
N LEU A 24 -0.08 -1.69 10.46
CA LEU A 24 0.42 -1.48 9.11
C LEU A 24 1.95 -1.75 9.11
N HIS A 25 2.37 -2.91 8.61
CA HIS A 25 3.77 -3.38 8.66
C HIS A 25 4.22 -3.87 7.28
N ASP A 26 5.44 -3.52 6.88
CA ASP A 26 6.08 -3.90 5.62
C ASP A 26 6.96 -5.18 5.74
N GLY A 27 6.55 -6.11 6.61
CA GLY A 27 7.29 -7.34 6.93
C GLY A 27 8.13 -7.44 8.19
N GLY A 28 7.56 -8.09 9.22
CA GLY A 28 8.18 -8.41 10.51
C GLY A 28 7.15 -8.95 11.50
N TRP A 29 7.42 -10.13 12.07
CA TRP A 29 6.57 -10.77 13.08
C TRP A 29 6.84 -10.15 14.46
N ASP A 30 5.86 -9.49 15.04
CA ASP A 30 5.74 -9.38 16.51
C ASP A 30 5.11 -10.69 17.03
N ALA A 31 5.64 -11.23 18.13
CA ALA A 31 5.16 -12.42 18.84
C ALA A 31 3.64 -12.42 19.13
N SER A 32 2.98 -11.26 19.08
CA SER A 32 1.54 -11.10 19.24
C SER A 32 0.68 -11.42 17.99
N LYS A 33 1.28 -11.66 16.81
CA LYS A 33 0.62 -12.00 15.52
C LYS A 33 -0.47 -11.01 15.05
N ARG A 34 -0.37 -9.74 15.42
CA ARG A 34 -1.38 -8.73 15.03
C ARG A 34 -0.98 -8.08 13.71
N TYR A 35 -1.86 -8.21 12.70
CA TYR A 35 -1.68 -7.64 11.36
C TYR A 35 -2.87 -6.77 10.96
N SER A 36 -2.63 -5.81 10.07
CA SER A 36 -3.68 -5.11 9.34
C SER A 36 -3.76 -5.64 7.91
N ASN A 37 -4.94 -6.05 7.47
CA ASN A 37 -5.20 -6.39 6.06
C ASN A 37 -5.53 -5.13 5.25
N LYS A 38 -4.84 -4.02 5.53
CA LYS A 38 -5.12 -2.72 4.92
C LYS A 38 -3.85 -2.12 4.33
N ILE A 39 -3.96 -1.48 3.17
CA ILE A 39 -2.93 -0.67 2.53
C ILE A 39 -3.29 0.81 2.73
N ALA A 40 -2.35 1.60 3.25
CA ALA A 40 -2.53 3.05 3.36
C ALA A 40 -1.90 3.75 2.15
N VAL A 41 -2.68 4.64 1.53
CA VAL A 41 -2.21 5.50 0.44
C VAL A 41 -1.98 6.89 1.01
N ILE A 42 -0.78 7.42 0.82
CA ILE A 42 -0.38 8.75 1.27
C ILE A 42 0.02 9.57 0.04
N ASP A 43 -0.58 10.74 -0.11
CA ASP A 43 -0.10 11.74 -1.04
C ASP A 43 1.13 12.42 -0.43
N ALA A 44 2.30 12.18 -1.02
CA ALA A 44 3.55 12.76 -0.52
C ALA A 44 3.70 14.26 -0.84
N LYS A 45 3.02 14.75 -1.88
CA LYS A 45 3.04 16.17 -2.28
C LYS A 45 2.22 16.99 -1.28
N ASP A 46 1.01 16.54 -1.00
CA ASP A 46 0.10 17.24 -0.09
C ASP A 46 0.25 16.79 1.37
N ARG A 47 1.03 15.73 1.62
CA ARG A 47 1.31 15.13 2.93
C ARG A 47 0.03 14.70 3.67
N THR A 48 -0.94 14.16 2.93
CA THR A 48 -2.23 13.71 3.46
C THR A 48 -2.47 12.22 3.20
N ARG A 49 -3.35 11.60 4.00
CA ARG A 49 -3.81 10.23 3.74
C ARG A 49 -4.95 10.27 2.73
N THR A 50 -4.73 9.67 1.57
CA THR A 50 -5.69 9.63 0.48
C THR A 50 -6.67 8.46 0.63
N ALA A 51 -6.19 7.29 1.06
CA ALA A 51 -7.04 6.11 1.19
C ALA A 51 -6.52 5.10 2.21
N LEU A 52 -7.41 4.21 2.64
CA LEU A 52 -7.09 3.03 3.41
C LEU A 52 -7.89 1.84 2.84
N ILE A 53 -7.20 0.95 2.15
CA ILE A 53 -7.77 -0.04 1.24
C ILE A 53 -7.70 -1.40 1.90
N ASP A 54 -8.82 -2.12 2.03
CA ASP A 54 -8.82 -3.52 2.47
C ASP A 54 -8.28 -4.43 1.36
N VAL A 55 -7.38 -5.35 1.74
CA VAL A 55 -6.73 -6.33 0.86
C VAL A 55 -6.81 -7.74 1.47
N GLY A 56 -6.18 -8.72 0.82
CA GLY A 56 -6.11 -10.11 1.28
C GLY A 56 -5.36 -10.28 2.61
N LYS A 57 -5.06 -11.53 2.97
CA LYS A 57 -4.48 -11.80 4.30
C LYS A 57 -3.00 -11.49 4.34
N ILE A 58 -2.60 -10.62 5.28
CA ILE A 58 -1.18 -10.29 5.55
C ILE A 58 -0.50 -9.79 4.26
N PRO A 59 -0.87 -8.59 3.77
CA PRO A 59 -0.21 -8.02 2.62
C PRO A 59 1.29 -7.84 2.89
N HIS A 60 2.10 -8.15 1.88
CA HIS A 60 3.55 -8.04 1.93
C HIS A 60 4.08 -7.50 0.61
N PRO A 61 3.92 -6.19 0.42
CA PRO A 61 4.24 -5.61 -0.87
C PRO A 61 5.74 -5.55 -1.15
N GLY A 62 6.58 -5.40 -0.13
CA GLY A 62 7.89 -4.79 -0.33
C GLY A 62 7.69 -3.44 -1.03
N ARG A 63 8.32 -3.22 -2.18
CA ARG A 63 8.04 -2.02 -3.01
C ARG A 63 6.80 -2.17 -3.92
N GLY A 64 6.30 -3.38 -4.10
CA GLY A 64 5.28 -3.75 -5.09
C GLY A 64 5.74 -3.54 -6.54
N ALA A 65 4.81 -3.67 -7.48
CA ALA A 65 5.07 -3.49 -8.91
C ALA A 65 4.04 -2.55 -9.54
N ASN A 66 4.51 -1.56 -10.32
CA ASN A 66 3.65 -0.63 -11.06
C ASN A 66 3.62 -1.00 -12.54
N PHE A 67 2.44 -1.02 -13.15
CA PHE A 67 2.27 -1.21 -14.60
C PHE A 67 0.92 -0.65 -15.07
N VAL A 68 0.73 -0.57 -16.39
CA VAL A 68 -0.55 -0.16 -17.00
C VAL A 68 -1.37 -1.40 -17.32
N HIS A 69 -2.50 -1.57 -16.65
CA HIS A 69 -3.48 -2.59 -16.97
C HIS A 69 -4.30 -2.18 -18.19
N PRO A 70 -4.56 -3.07 -19.17
CA PRO A 70 -5.28 -2.73 -20.39
C PRO A 70 -6.72 -2.27 -20.14
N GLU A 71 -7.35 -2.70 -19.05
CA GLU A 71 -8.73 -2.35 -18.70
C GLU A 71 -8.82 -1.25 -17.63
N PHE A 72 -7.88 -1.20 -16.67
CA PHE A 72 -8.01 -0.39 -15.45
C PHE A 72 -7.03 0.79 -15.40
N GLY A 73 -6.21 0.96 -16.43
CA GLY A 73 -5.17 1.98 -16.45
C GLY A 73 -4.02 1.68 -15.48
N PRO A 74 -3.33 2.70 -14.94
CA PRO A 74 -2.23 2.51 -13.99
C PRO A 74 -2.65 1.77 -12.72
N VAL A 75 -1.94 0.69 -12.40
CA VAL A 75 -2.14 -0.13 -11.20
C VAL A 75 -0.85 -0.39 -10.45
N TRP A 76 -0.96 -0.62 -9.15
CA TRP A 76 0.09 -1.13 -8.27
C TRP A 76 -0.29 -2.51 -7.73
N ALA A 77 0.65 -3.45 -7.78
CA ALA A 77 0.45 -4.83 -7.36
C ALA A 77 1.17 -5.14 -6.04
N THR A 78 0.49 -5.89 -5.17
CA THR A 78 1.05 -6.48 -3.94
C THR A 78 0.72 -7.96 -3.84
N SER A 79 1.70 -8.77 -3.47
CA SER A 79 1.48 -10.15 -3.01
C SER A 79 1.07 -10.17 -1.53
N HIS A 80 0.65 -11.35 -1.08
CA HIS A 80 0.26 -11.61 0.30
C HIS A 80 1.09 -12.77 0.84
N LEU A 81 1.57 -12.68 2.08
CA LEU A 81 2.21 -13.84 2.72
C LEU A 81 1.19 -14.86 3.22
N GLY A 82 -0.03 -14.42 3.50
CA GLY A 82 -1.07 -15.24 4.10
C GLY A 82 -1.91 -16.05 3.10
N ASP A 83 -1.77 -15.79 1.80
CA ASP A 83 -2.48 -16.50 0.73
C ASP A 83 -1.77 -16.34 -0.64
N GLU A 84 -2.22 -17.09 -1.64
CA GLU A 84 -1.63 -17.13 -2.99
C GLU A 84 -2.05 -15.96 -3.90
N THR A 85 -2.67 -14.93 -3.34
CA THR A 85 -3.26 -13.86 -4.16
C THR A 85 -2.30 -12.69 -4.37
N ILE A 86 -2.44 -12.04 -5.52
CA ILE A 86 -1.83 -10.75 -5.84
C ILE A 86 -2.97 -9.76 -6.05
N ALA A 87 -3.04 -8.71 -5.23
CA ALA A 87 -4.04 -7.65 -5.39
C ALA A 87 -3.49 -6.55 -6.29
N LEU A 88 -4.27 -6.14 -7.29
CA LEU A 88 -4.02 -4.97 -8.12
C LEU A 88 -4.88 -3.81 -7.63
N ILE A 89 -4.25 -2.67 -7.36
CA ILE A 89 -4.89 -1.44 -6.87
C ILE A 89 -4.75 -0.36 -7.94
N GLY A 90 -5.85 0.30 -8.32
CA GLY A 90 -5.80 1.45 -9.24
C GLY A 90 -5.14 2.66 -8.60
N THR A 91 -4.25 3.35 -9.33
CA THR A 91 -3.42 4.45 -8.80
C THR A 91 -3.59 5.78 -9.54
N ASP A 92 -4.58 5.90 -10.42
CA ASP A 92 -4.81 7.09 -11.25
C ASP A 92 -6.15 7.78 -10.93
N PRO A 93 -6.20 8.66 -9.93
CA PRO A 93 -7.42 9.38 -9.55
C PRO A 93 -7.86 10.45 -10.57
N GLU A 94 -7.02 10.83 -11.53
CA GLU A 94 -7.34 11.88 -12.50
C GLU A 94 -8.04 11.31 -13.73
N LYS A 95 -7.50 10.24 -14.33
CA LYS A 95 -8.03 9.68 -15.58
C LYS A 95 -8.85 8.40 -15.38
N HIS A 96 -8.66 7.71 -14.26
CA HIS A 96 -9.40 6.48 -13.90
C HIS A 96 -10.01 6.59 -12.48
N PRO A 97 -10.77 7.66 -12.17
CA PRO A 97 -11.27 7.93 -10.82
C PRO A 97 -12.17 6.82 -10.26
N GLU A 98 -12.85 6.06 -11.11
CA GLU A 98 -13.68 4.93 -10.74
C GLU A 98 -12.88 3.75 -10.15
N HIS A 99 -11.62 3.62 -10.55
CA HIS A 99 -10.70 2.55 -10.16
C HIS A 99 -9.68 2.98 -9.09
N ALA A 100 -9.44 4.28 -8.97
CA ALA A 100 -8.46 4.82 -8.06
C ALA A 100 -8.71 4.39 -6.61
N TRP A 101 -7.64 3.88 -5.98
CA TRP A 101 -7.60 3.46 -4.58
C TRP A 101 -8.57 2.33 -4.23
N LYS A 102 -8.87 1.47 -5.21
CA LYS A 102 -9.65 0.25 -5.01
C LYS A 102 -8.86 -0.95 -5.52
N VAL A 103 -9.09 -2.11 -4.90
CA VAL A 103 -8.66 -3.37 -5.50
C VAL A 103 -9.51 -3.60 -6.75
N VAL A 104 -8.88 -3.55 -7.92
CA VAL A 104 -9.54 -3.72 -9.22
C VAL A 104 -9.53 -5.17 -9.69
N GLN A 105 -8.55 -5.94 -9.25
CA GLN A 105 -8.44 -7.36 -9.59
C GLN A 105 -7.61 -8.12 -8.54
N ASN A 106 -7.94 -9.37 -8.32
CA ASN A 106 -7.10 -10.33 -7.61
C ASN A 106 -6.63 -11.39 -8.61
N LEU A 107 -5.32 -11.63 -8.67
CA LEU A 107 -4.72 -12.71 -9.44
C LEU A 107 -4.36 -13.85 -8.48
N THR A 108 -4.55 -15.10 -8.91
CA THR A 108 -4.07 -16.28 -8.18
C THR A 108 -2.75 -16.72 -8.79
N GLY A 109 -1.69 -16.85 -7.98
CA GLY A 109 -0.36 -17.27 -8.44
C GLY A 109 0.57 -17.63 -7.27
N GLN A 110 1.89 -17.72 -7.50
CA GLN A 110 2.88 -17.91 -6.43
C GLN A 110 3.10 -16.62 -5.59
N GLY A 111 2.00 -15.97 -5.17
CA GLY A 111 2.05 -14.81 -4.29
C GLY A 111 2.41 -15.17 -2.85
N GLY A 112 2.02 -16.38 -2.42
CA GLY A 112 2.22 -16.87 -1.06
C GLY A 112 3.70 -17.11 -0.74
N GLY A 113 4.22 -16.40 0.25
CA GLY A 113 5.60 -16.61 0.75
C GLY A 113 6.70 -15.88 -0.03
N SER A 114 6.38 -15.12 -1.08
CA SER A 114 7.36 -14.38 -1.88
C SER A 114 7.72 -13.04 -1.23
N LEU A 115 9.02 -12.81 -1.01
CA LEU A 115 9.68 -11.59 -0.53
C LEU A 115 10.57 -10.99 -1.63
#